data_AF-A0A5C5ZHB2-F1
#
_entry.id   AF-A0A5C5ZHB2-F1
#
_cell.length_a   1.000
_cell.length_b   1.000
_cell.length_c   1.000
_cell.angle_alpha   90.00
_cell.angle_beta   90.00
_cell.angle_gamma   90.00
#
_symmetry.space_group_name_H-M   'P 1'
#
loop_
_entity.id
_entity.type
_entity.pdbx_description
1 polymer ?
#
loop_
_entity_poly.entity_id
_entity_poly.type
_entity_poly.pdbx_seq_one_letter_code
_entity_poly.pdbx_strand_id
1 'polypeptide(L)'
;MAKKNRNAPHAGAPHDPKESPNKKSADGLSLWLRVLLSLLIVWHLFVVFISPFSVSPSSDLAATLAQTPLVRWYSDPLYLNNGYHFFGPEPPVNHLVWYRVLDDAGETVTEGEFPNLKQQWPRLLYHRHMMLADQAAIPPGPQDFNERLRLSLRSYAKRILRVHGGSQVRVAYVRHDPLLPEHVREGADAYAESTYQIVFELTEYASDLDEPLFEPDDARAPEPLPPGALPAGDQTIGGAR
;
A
#
# COMPACT_ATOMS: atom_id res chain seq x y z
N MET A 1 72.89 45.90 -41.34
CA MET A 1 74.14 46.14 -40.57
C MET A 1 73.72 46.72 -39.22
N ALA A 2 74.19 46.32 -38.04
CA ALA A 2 75.21 45.38 -37.62
C ALA A 2 74.88 44.92 -36.17
N LYS A 3 75.23 43.66 -35.86
CA LYS A 3 75.32 43.11 -34.50
C LYS A 3 76.37 43.88 -33.69
N LYS A 4 76.13 44.07 -32.38
CA LYS A 4 77.14 43.72 -31.36
C LYS A 4 76.54 43.57 -29.96
N ASN A 5 76.69 42.34 -29.44
CA ASN A 5 76.48 41.94 -28.04
C ASN A 5 77.29 42.78 -27.05
N ARG A 6 76.82 42.86 -25.80
CA ARG A 6 77.64 42.59 -24.61
C ARG A 6 76.79 42.19 -23.40
N ASN A 7 77.22 41.10 -22.77
CA ASN A 7 76.69 40.46 -21.57
C ASN A 7 76.86 41.32 -20.32
N ALA A 8 75.95 41.16 -19.35
CA ALA A 8 76.32 41.03 -17.93
C ALA A 8 75.17 40.36 -17.14
N PRO A 9 75.46 39.62 -16.05
CA PRO A 9 74.54 38.73 -15.38
C PRO A 9 73.85 39.40 -14.18
N HIS A 10 72.53 39.27 -14.09
CA HIS A 10 71.78 39.51 -12.84
C HIS A 10 71.15 38.17 -12.43
N ALA A 11 71.71 37.49 -11.43
CA ALA A 11 71.43 37.70 -10.01
C ALA A 11 70.01 37.25 -9.64
N GLY A 12 69.95 36.05 -9.06
CA GLY A 12 69.01 35.61 -8.03
C GLY A 12 67.53 35.91 -8.24
N ALA A 13 66.79 34.91 -8.72
CA ALA A 13 65.42 34.70 -8.29
C ALA A 13 65.32 33.28 -7.71
N PRO A 14 64.93 33.09 -6.44
CA PRO A 14 64.50 31.78 -5.99
C PRO A 14 63.20 31.45 -6.72
N HIS A 15 63.24 30.42 -7.55
CA HIS A 15 62.04 29.80 -8.09
C HIS A 15 61.30 29.12 -6.93
N ASP A 16 60.31 29.82 -6.37
CA ASP A 16 59.36 29.21 -5.46
C ASP A 16 58.61 28.07 -6.16
N PRO A 17 58.39 26.95 -5.47
CA PRO A 17 57.88 25.73 -6.07
C PRO A 17 56.41 25.87 -6.46
N LYS A 18 56.12 25.38 -7.66
CA LYS A 18 54.80 25.09 -8.25
C LYS A 18 53.68 24.97 -7.23
N GLU A 19 52.76 25.93 -7.29
CA GLU A 19 51.42 25.84 -6.75
C GLU A 19 50.78 24.55 -7.29
N SER A 20 50.57 23.58 -6.40
CA SER A 20 49.89 22.34 -6.73
C SER A 20 48.42 22.65 -7.01
N PRO A 21 47.80 22.07 -8.06
CA PRO A 21 46.38 22.27 -8.29
C PRO A 21 45.66 21.68 -7.09
N ASN A 22 44.93 22.54 -6.38
CA ASN A 22 43.99 22.20 -5.34
C ASN A 22 43.09 21.06 -5.83
N LYS A 23 43.44 19.81 -5.51
CA LYS A 23 42.54 18.67 -5.62
C LYS A 23 41.43 18.98 -4.63
N LYS A 24 40.36 19.61 -5.12
CA LYS A 24 39.05 19.57 -4.47
C LYS A 24 38.75 18.10 -4.23
N SER A 25 39.07 17.64 -3.02
CA SER A 25 38.70 16.34 -2.53
C SER A 25 37.21 16.22 -2.74
N ALA A 26 36.82 15.21 -3.52
CA ALA A 26 35.44 14.88 -3.83
C ALA A 26 34.57 15.14 -2.60
N ASP A 27 33.64 16.08 -2.73
CA ASP A 27 32.68 16.43 -1.68
C ASP A 27 31.97 15.15 -1.25
N GLY A 28 32.42 14.59 -0.13
CA GLY A 28 31.72 13.51 0.52
C GLY A 28 30.33 14.03 0.86
N LEU A 29 29.30 13.20 0.64
CA LEU A 29 27.92 13.50 1.04
C LEU A 29 27.92 14.23 2.39
N SER A 30 27.34 15.43 2.44
CA SER A 30 27.25 16.25 3.66
C SER A 30 26.83 15.37 4.84
N LEU A 31 27.48 15.52 6.01
CA LEU A 31 27.19 14.73 7.20
C LEU A 31 25.69 14.71 7.53
N TRP A 32 25.03 15.86 7.38
CA TRP A 32 23.60 15.98 7.59
C TRP A 32 22.79 15.14 6.59
N LEU A 33 23.18 15.15 5.31
CA LEU A 33 22.53 14.33 4.29
C LEU A 33 22.74 12.84 4.56
N ARG A 34 23.91 12.44 5.06
CA ARG A 34 24.15 11.05 5.50
C ARG A 34 23.23 10.67 6.64
N VAL A 35 23.10 11.50 7.66
CA VAL A 35 22.21 11.25 8.80
C VAL A 35 20.76 11.15 8.34
N LEU A 36 20.29 12.07 7.48
CA LEU A 36 18.94 12.03 6.93
C LEU A 36 18.70 10.73 6.14
N LEU A 37 19.60 10.36 5.25
CA LEU A 37 19.49 9.12 4.48
C LEU A 37 19.52 7.89 5.38
N SER A 38 20.38 7.87 6.40
CA SER A 38 20.41 6.79 7.39
C SER A 38 19.08 6.66 8.13
N LEU A 39 18.47 7.77 8.55
CA LEU A 39 17.16 7.77 9.19
C LEU A 39 16.06 7.27 8.24
N LEU A 40 16.07 7.71 6.99
CA LEU A 40 15.11 7.24 5.98
C LEU A 40 15.25 5.74 5.70
N ILE A 41 16.48 5.22 5.65
CA ILE A 41 16.75 3.78 5.46
C ILE A 41 16.27 3.00 6.68
N VAL A 42 16.60 3.45 7.90
CA VAL A 42 16.13 2.80 9.13
C VAL A 42 14.61 2.80 9.21
N TRP A 43 13.96 3.91 8.86
CA TRP A 43 12.50 4.01 8.78
C TRP A 43 11.91 3.04 7.76
N HIS A 44 12.47 3.00 6.54
CA HIS A 44 12.00 2.09 5.50
C HIS A 44 12.13 0.62 5.94
N LEU A 45 13.29 0.23 6.48
CA LEU A 45 13.50 -1.12 6.99
C LEU A 45 12.53 -1.44 8.11
N PHE A 46 12.30 -0.51 9.05
CA PHE A 46 11.29 -0.69 10.10
C PHE A 46 9.92 -0.99 9.51
N VAL A 47 9.45 -0.22 8.52
CA VAL A 47 8.13 -0.45 7.90
C VAL A 47 8.08 -1.79 7.13
N VAL A 48 9.16 -2.16 6.45
CA VAL A 48 9.24 -3.45 5.73
C VAL A 48 9.13 -4.64 6.70
N PHE A 49 9.72 -4.55 7.90
CA PHE A 49 9.67 -5.65 8.88
C PHE A 49 8.44 -5.63 9.77
N ILE A 50 7.86 -4.46 10.09
CA ILE A 50 6.69 -4.41 10.98
C ILE A 50 5.45 -5.04 10.36
N SER A 51 5.30 -4.97 9.03
CA SER A 51 4.18 -5.61 8.31
C SER A 51 4.11 -7.12 8.52
N PRO A 52 5.12 -7.94 8.15
CA PRO A 52 5.06 -9.38 8.38
C PRO A 52 5.00 -9.73 9.86
N PHE A 53 5.58 -8.92 10.74
CA PHE A 53 5.49 -9.13 12.20
C PHE A 53 4.10 -8.82 12.77
N SER A 54 3.21 -8.17 12.02
CA SER A 54 1.82 -7.93 12.42
C SER A 54 0.88 -9.08 12.04
N VAL A 55 1.30 -9.99 11.16
CA VAL A 55 0.47 -11.13 10.72
C VAL A 55 0.39 -12.18 11.81
N SER A 56 -0.82 -12.66 12.11
CA SER A 56 -1.04 -13.69 13.12
C SER A 56 -0.28 -14.99 12.82
N PRO A 57 0.33 -15.63 13.83
CA PRO A 57 0.41 -15.21 15.22
C PRO A 57 1.43 -14.07 15.42
N SER A 58 0.97 -12.93 15.96
CA SER A 58 1.78 -11.74 16.20
C SER A 58 1.57 -11.20 17.62
N SER A 59 2.48 -10.35 18.08
CA SER A 59 2.27 -9.59 19.31
C SER A 59 1.30 -8.43 19.06
N ASP A 60 0.40 -8.14 20.00
CA ASP A 60 -0.51 -6.98 19.93
C ASP A 60 0.22 -5.66 19.69
N LEU A 61 1.43 -5.51 20.25
CA LEU A 61 2.26 -4.32 20.04
C LEU A 61 2.68 -4.17 18.57
N ALA A 62 3.17 -5.24 17.95
CA ALA A 62 3.57 -5.21 16.54
C ALA A 62 2.37 -4.92 15.62
N ALA A 63 1.23 -5.57 15.89
CA ALA A 63 -0.01 -5.30 15.18
C ALA A 63 -0.46 -3.84 15.33
N THR A 64 -0.46 -3.32 16.55
CA THR A 64 -0.84 -1.93 16.83
C THR A 64 0.10 -0.94 16.15
N LEU A 65 1.42 -1.15 16.22
CA LEU A 65 2.42 -0.29 15.59
C LEU A 65 2.28 -0.27 14.07
N ALA A 66 2.06 -1.44 13.45
CA ALA A 66 1.81 -1.55 12.00
C ALA A 66 0.57 -0.75 11.57
N GLN A 67 -0.43 -0.64 12.44
CA GLN A 67 -1.68 0.06 12.16
C GLN A 67 -1.64 1.57 12.47
N THR A 68 -0.52 2.09 13.01
CA THR A 68 -0.41 3.52 13.30
C THR A 68 -0.52 4.37 12.03
N PRO A 69 -1.15 5.56 12.09
CA PRO A 69 -1.29 6.43 10.92
C PRO A 69 0.02 6.76 10.21
N LEU A 70 1.11 6.91 10.99
CA LEU A 70 2.43 7.22 10.45
C LEU A 70 3.02 6.07 9.62
N VAL A 71 2.92 4.84 10.11
CA VAL A 71 3.37 3.65 9.36
C VAL A 71 2.50 3.47 8.12
N ARG A 72 1.17 3.54 8.27
CA ARG A 72 0.23 3.31 7.18
C ARG A 72 0.29 4.33 6.06
N TRP A 73 0.52 5.60 6.39
CA TRP A 73 0.74 6.65 5.38
C TRP A 73 1.93 6.34 4.46
N TYR A 74 2.93 5.61 4.97
CA TYR A 74 4.08 5.16 4.18
C TYR A 74 3.89 3.77 3.56
N SER A 75 3.33 2.81 4.30
CA SER A 75 3.19 1.42 3.85
C SER A 75 2.12 1.23 2.79
N ASP A 76 0.97 1.89 2.91
CA ASP A 76 -0.19 1.60 2.07
C ASP A 76 0.00 2.07 0.63
N PRO A 77 0.53 3.29 0.36
CA PRO A 77 0.78 3.72 -1.02
C PRO A 77 1.87 2.91 -1.72
N LEU A 78 2.82 2.37 -0.95
CA LEU A 78 3.89 1.49 -1.43
C LEU A 78 3.51 0.00 -1.37
N TYR A 79 2.35 -0.33 -0.77
CA TYR A 79 1.83 -1.68 -0.58
C TYR A 79 2.83 -2.65 0.07
N LEU A 80 3.55 -2.13 1.06
CA LEU A 80 4.49 -2.92 1.85
C LEU A 80 3.78 -3.77 2.92
N ASN A 81 2.47 -3.55 3.11
CA ASN A 81 1.67 -4.19 4.15
C ASN A 81 1.11 -5.57 3.79
N ASN A 82 1.05 -5.93 2.50
CA ASN A 82 0.42 -7.16 2.01
C ASN A 82 1.42 -8.21 1.48
N GLY A 83 2.74 -7.96 1.58
CA GLY A 83 3.76 -8.84 1.00
C GLY A 83 3.65 -10.29 1.47
N TYR A 84 3.30 -10.53 2.74
CA TYR A 84 3.15 -11.88 3.28
C TYR A 84 2.03 -12.67 2.59
N HIS A 85 0.91 -12.04 2.21
CA HIS A 85 -0.22 -12.72 1.56
C HIS A 85 0.12 -13.30 0.18
N PHE A 86 1.17 -12.81 -0.48
CA PHE A 86 1.63 -13.36 -1.76
C PHE A 86 2.56 -14.57 -1.61
N PHE A 87 3.24 -14.69 -0.48
CA PHE A 87 4.25 -15.73 -0.25
C PHE A 87 3.86 -16.72 0.87
N GLY A 88 2.69 -16.52 1.47
CA GLY A 88 2.12 -17.42 2.46
C GLY A 88 1.80 -18.79 1.85
N PRO A 89 1.64 -19.83 2.70
CA PRO A 89 1.30 -21.18 2.24
C PRO A 89 -0.09 -21.25 1.60
N GLU A 90 -0.99 -20.35 2.00
CA GLU A 90 -2.34 -20.22 1.45
C GLU A 90 -2.30 -19.27 0.24
N PRO A 91 -2.72 -19.72 -0.95
CA PRO A 91 -2.71 -18.86 -2.13
C PRO A 91 -3.68 -17.68 -1.91
N PRO A 92 -3.27 -16.46 -2.29
CA PRO A 92 -4.17 -15.32 -2.23
C PRO A 92 -5.34 -15.56 -3.18
N VAL A 93 -6.54 -15.36 -2.65
CA VAL A 93 -7.78 -15.40 -3.42
C VAL A 93 -7.80 -14.15 -4.32
N ASN A 94 -8.19 -14.31 -5.58
CA ASN A 94 -8.33 -13.17 -6.48
C ASN A 94 -9.61 -12.41 -6.14
N HIS A 95 -9.45 -11.11 -5.88
CA HIS A 95 -10.55 -10.24 -5.52
C HIS A 95 -10.75 -9.15 -6.56
N LEU A 96 -12.01 -8.84 -6.83
CA LEU A 96 -12.43 -7.74 -7.68
C LEU A 96 -13.44 -6.88 -6.92
N VAL A 97 -13.49 -5.62 -7.27
CA VAL A 97 -14.54 -4.71 -6.84
C VAL A 97 -15.36 -4.34 -8.06
N TRP A 98 -16.62 -4.77 -8.07
CA TRP A 98 -17.60 -4.37 -9.06
C TRP A 98 -18.38 -3.16 -8.55
N TYR A 99 -18.74 -2.24 -9.44
CA TYR A 99 -19.57 -1.11 -9.08
C TYR A 99 -20.56 -0.73 -10.19
N ARG A 100 -21.71 -0.20 -9.76
CA ARG A 100 -22.72 0.40 -10.62
C ARG A 100 -23.25 1.67 -9.99
N VAL A 101 -23.13 2.78 -10.70
CA VAL A 101 -23.60 4.11 -10.29
C VAL A 101 -24.94 4.39 -10.95
N LEU A 102 -25.90 4.85 -10.16
CA LEU A 102 -27.28 5.10 -10.57
C LEU A 102 -27.62 6.57 -10.37
N ASP A 103 -28.51 7.11 -11.22
CA ASP A 103 -29.06 8.47 -11.08
C ASP A 103 -30.32 8.50 -10.19
N ASP A 104 -30.95 9.67 -10.06
CA ASP A 104 -32.18 9.84 -9.26
C ASP A 104 -33.38 9.04 -9.80
N ALA A 105 -33.38 8.72 -11.10
CA ALA A 105 -34.40 7.89 -11.74
C ALA A 105 -34.13 6.38 -11.60
N GLY A 106 -32.94 6.00 -11.10
CA GLY A 106 -32.48 4.62 -11.00
C GLY A 106 -31.84 4.09 -12.28
N GLU A 107 -31.56 4.94 -13.26
CA GLU A 107 -30.88 4.58 -14.50
C GLU A 107 -29.37 4.49 -14.28
N THR A 108 -28.71 3.60 -15.01
CA THR A 108 -27.26 3.38 -14.86
C THR A 108 -26.48 4.51 -15.52
N VAL A 109 -25.81 5.31 -14.71
CA VAL A 109 -24.87 6.35 -15.15
C VAL A 109 -23.59 5.72 -15.67
N THR A 110 -23.05 4.78 -14.90
CA THR A 110 -21.84 4.03 -15.26
C THR A 110 -21.75 2.73 -14.48
N GLU A 111 -21.03 1.77 -15.03
CA GLU A 111 -20.68 0.53 -14.35
C GLU A 111 -19.25 0.14 -14.71
N GLY A 112 -18.61 -0.60 -13.82
CA GLY A 112 -17.25 -1.05 -14.03
C GLY A 112 -16.78 -1.99 -12.95
N GLU A 113 -15.53 -2.40 -13.09
CA GLU A 113 -14.87 -3.28 -12.14
C GLU A 113 -13.39 -2.92 -12.05
N PHE A 114 -12.76 -3.26 -10.92
CA PHE A 114 -11.32 -3.21 -10.81
C PHE A 114 -10.78 -4.38 -9.95
N PRO A 115 -9.62 -4.95 -10.32
CA PRO A 115 -8.79 -4.58 -11.47
C PRO A 115 -9.36 -5.06 -12.82
N ASN A 116 -9.09 -4.34 -13.91
CA ASN A 116 -9.56 -4.68 -15.26
C ASN A 116 -8.47 -4.43 -16.32
N LEU A 117 -8.04 -5.50 -17.00
CA LEU A 117 -6.95 -5.46 -17.98
C LEU A 117 -7.26 -4.65 -19.24
N LYS A 118 -8.55 -4.52 -19.61
CA LYS A 118 -8.96 -3.77 -20.81
C LYS A 118 -8.96 -2.27 -20.55
N GLN A 119 -9.19 -1.85 -19.31
CA GLN A 119 -9.30 -0.43 -18.94
C GLN A 119 -8.02 0.14 -18.32
N GLN A 120 -7.21 -0.69 -17.65
CA GLN A 120 -6.09 -0.23 -16.82
C GLN A 120 -4.72 -0.58 -17.43
N TRP A 121 -4.35 0.16 -18.47
CA TRP A 121 -3.03 0.08 -19.10
C TRP A 121 -2.25 1.39 -18.87
N PRO A 122 -0.93 1.36 -18.61
CA PRO A 122 0.00 0.22 -18.63
C PRO A 122 -0.11 -0.71 -17.41
N ARG A 123 0.62 -1.83 -17.41
CA ARG A 123 0.58 -2.88 -16.38
C ARG A 123 0.66 -2.33 -14.93
N LEU A 124 1.41 -1.27 -14.69
CA LEU A 124 1.52 -0.66 -13.35
C LEU A 124 0.20 -0.07 -12.85
N LEU A 125 -0.63 0.48 -13.74
CA LEU A 125 -1.95 1.00 -13.39
C LEU A 125 -2.91 -0.13 -13.00
N TYR A 126 -2.87 -1.24 -13.73
CA TYR A 126 -3.59 -2.46 -13.35
C TYR A 126 -3.16 -2.96 -11.96
N HIS A 127 -1.85 -3.00 -11.69
CA HIS A 127 -1.35 -3.45 -10.39
C HIS A 127 -1.88 -2.56 -9.26
N ARG A 128 -1.85 -1.24 -9.44
CA ARG A 128 -2.41 -0.32 -8.44
C ARG A 128 -3.88 -0.63 -8.11
N HIS A 129 -4.69 -0.95 -9.11
CA HIS A 129 -6.10 -1.30 -8.89
C HIS A 129 -6.28 -2.69 -8.27
N MET A 130 -5.43 -3.65 -8.64
CA MET A 130 -5.42 -4.98 -8.03
C MET A 130 -5.06 -4.88 -6.54
N MET A 131 -4.06 -4.05 -6.23
CA MET A 131 -3.64 -3.74 -4.85
C MET A 131 -4.76 -3.06 -4.05
N LEU A 132 -5.54 -2.18 -4.66
CA LEU A 132 -6.72 -1.56 -4.02
C LEU A 132 -7.84 -2.57 -3.76
N ALA A 133 -8.13 -3.45 -4.71
CA ALA A 133 -9.11 -4.51 -4.49
C ALA A 133 -8.67 -5.43 -3.34
N ASP A 134 -7.40 -5.85 -3.32
CA ASP A 134 -6.84 -6.68 -2.25
C ASP A 134 -6.81 -5.97 -0.88
N GLN A 135 -6.44 -4.68 -0.84
CA GLN A 135 -6.48 -3.88 0.39
C GLN A 135 -7.88 -3.74 0.99
N ALA A 136 -8.95 -3.98 0.22
CA ALA A 136 -10.32 -3.87 0.74
C ALA A 136 -10.59 -4.84 1.90
N ALA A 137 -9.91 -5.99 1.93
CA ALA A 137 -10.00 -6.98 3.00
C ALA A 137 -9.09 -6.68 4.21
N ILE A 138 -8.19 -5.70 4.11
CA ILE A 138 -7.20 -5.37 5.16
C ILE A 138 -7.21 -3.86 5.51
N PRO A 139 -8.36 -3.23 5.77
CA PRO A 139 -8.42 -1.86 6.26
C PRO A 139 -8.07 -1.80 7.75
N PRO A 140 -7.75 -0.59 8.25
CA PRO A 140 -7.59 -0.37 9.67
C PRO A 140 -8.93 -0.53 10.38
N GLY A 141 -8.87 -0.76 11.68
CA GLY A 141 -10.06 -0.78 12.52
C GLY A 141 -10.42 -2.19 12.97
N PRO A 142 -11.70 -2.47 13.25
CA PRO A 142 -12.11 -3.57 14.11
C PRO A 142 -11.58 -4.93 13.65
N GLN A 143 -11.39 -5.86 14.60
CA GLN A 143 -10.89 -7.20 14.28
C GLN A 143 -11.85 -7.98 13.36
N ASP A 144 -13.14 -7.60 13.34
CA ASP A 144 -14.15 -8.20 12.48
C ASP A 144 -13.87 -7.97 10.99
N PHE A 145 -13.94 -9.04 10.20
CA PHE A 145 -13.67 -9.00 8.76
C PHE A 145 -14.76 -8.22 8.00
N ASN A 146 -16.03 -8.40 8.37
CA ASN A 146 -17.14 -7.80 7.63
C ASN A 146 -17.19 -6.29 7.82
N GLU A 147 -16.99 -5.79 9.04
CA GLU A 147 -16.99 -4.35 9.29
C GLU A 147 -15.80 -3.67 8.61
N ARG A 148 -14.63 -4.31 8.62
CA ARG A 148 -13.48 -3.87 7.83
C ARG A 148 -13.83 -3.75 6.35
N LEU A 149 -14.30 -4.84 5.74
CA LEU A 149 -14.67 -4.84 4.32
C LEU A 149 -15.74 -3.78 4.01
N ARG A 150 -16.74 -3.61 4.88
CA ARG A 150 -17.77 -2.56 4.79
C ARG A 150 -17.14 -1.18 4.72
N LEU A 151 -16.23 -0.84 5.64
CA LEU A 151 -15.57 0.47 5.69
C LEU A 151 -14.70 0.73 4.45
N SER A 152 -13.97 -0.27 3.98
CA SER A 152 -13.21 -0.20 2.72
C SER A 152 -14.10 0.11 1.53
N LEU A 153 -15.14 -0.71 1.33
CA LEU A 153 -16.06 -0.56 0.19
C LEU A 153 -16.83 0.76 0.27
N ARG A 154 -17.18 1.21 1.48
CA ARG A 154 -17.80 2.51 1.70
C ARG A 154 -16.88 3.65 1.27
N SER A 155 -15.58 3.56 1.60
CA SER A 155 -14.59 4.55 1.14
C SER A 155 -14.49 4.59 -0.40
N TYR A 156 -14.55 3.41 -1.04
CA TYR A 156 -14.50 3.28 -2.50
C TYR A 156 -15.77 3.83 -3.15
N ALA A 157 -16.93 3.45 -2.63
CA ALA A 157 -18.24 3.94 -3.05
C ALA A 157 -18.31 5.48 -3.01
N LYS A 158 -17.91 6.09 -1.90
CA LYS A 158 -17.84 7.56 -1.77
C LYS A 158 -16.88 8.18 -2.78
N ARG A 159 -15.75 7.54 -3.09
CA ARG A 159 -14.83 8.02 -4.12
C ARG A 159 -15.42 7.90 -5.52
N ILE A 160 -16.07 6.78 -5.85
CA ILE A 160 -16.70 6.51 -7.14
C ILE A 160 -17.82 7.53 -7.40
N LEU A 161 -18.70 7.77 -6.42
CA LEU A 161 -19.73 8.80 -6.50
C LEU A 161 -19.16 10.20 -6.78
N ARG A 162 -18.08 10.59 -6.09
CA ARG A 162 -17.42 11.88 -6.33
C ARG A 162 -16.80 12.01 -7.74
N VAL A 163 -16.39 10.89 -8.35
CA VAL A 163 -15.75 10.90 -9.67
C VAL A 163 -16.76 10.85 -10.80
N HIS A 164 -17.76 9.98 -10.70
CA HIS A 164 -18.70 9.71 -11.79
C HIS A 164 -19.99 10.52 -11.68
N GLY A 165 -20.32 11.04 -10.50
CA GLY A 165 -21.63 11.63 -10.23
C GLY A 165 -22.74 10.58 -10.20
N GLY A 166 -23.86 10.87 -9.54
CA GLY A 166 -24.97 9.95 -9.36
C GLY A 166 -25.68 10.19 -8.02
N SER A 167 -26.82 9.54 -7.84
CA SER A 167 -27.60 9.60 -6.59
C SER A 167 -27.18 8.51 -5.61
N GLN A 168 -26.74 7.35 -6.14
CA GLN A 168 -26.30 6.19 -5.36
C GLN A 168 -25.32 5.33 -6.15
N VAL A 169 -24.54 4.53 -5.45
CA VAL A 169 -23.64 3.53 -6.03
C VAL A 169 -23.81 2.20 -5.31
N ARG A 170 -23.90 1.12 -6.07
CA ARG A 170 -23.77 -0.24 -5.57
C ARG A 170 -22.34 -0.70 -5.78
N VAL A 171 -21.72 -1.24 -4.74
CA VAL A 171 -20.35 -1.74 -4.79
C VAL A 171 -20.33 -3.14 -4.19
N ALA A 172 -19.79 -4.10 -4.95
CA ALA A 172 -19.66 -5.48 -4.54
C ALA A 172 -18.19 -5.91 -4.50
N TYR A 173 -17.81 -6.60 -3.42
CA TYR A 173 -16.57 -7.34 -3.33
C TYR A 173 -16.79 -8.75 -3.84
N VAL A 174 -16.10 -9.08 -4.92
CA VAL A 174 -16.27 -10.32 -5.68
C VAL A 174 -15.01 -11.15 -5.55
N ARG A 175 -15.17 -12.41 -5.17
CA ARG A 175 -14.13 -13.43 -5.19
C ARG A 175 -14.17 -14.16 -6.52
N HIS A 176 -13.01 -14.33 -7.16
CA HIS A 176 -12.83 -15.20 -8.30
C HIS A 176 -12.11 -16.48 -7.87
N ASP A 177 -12.86 -17.58 -7.82
CA ASP A 177 -12.34 -18.87 -7.38
C ASP A 177 -11.54 -19.55 -8.49
N PRO A 178 -10.34 -20.06 -8.20
CA PRO A 178 -9.55 -20.79 -9.18
C PRO A 178 -10.26 -22.09 -9.56
N LEU A 179 -10.12 -22.49 -10.83
CA LEU A 179 -10.61 -23.80 -11.25
C LEU A 179 -9.83 -24.92 -10.57
N LEU A 180 -10.57 -25.93 -10.11
CA LEU A 180 -9.97 -27.20 -9.68
C LEU A 180 -9.36 -27.93 -10.89
N PRO A 181 -8.29 -28.73 -10.68
CA PRO A 181 -7.64 -29.47 -11.75
C PRO A 181 -8.61 -30.35 -12.56
N GLU A 182 -9.65 -30.89 -11.93
CA GLU A 182 -10.68 -31.69 -12.61
C GLU A 182 -11.44 -30.86 -13.66
N HIS A 183 -11.95 -29.70 -13.26
CA HIS A 183 -12.70 -28.80 -14.14
C HIS A 183 -11.85 -28.29 -15.33
N VAL A 184 -10.55 -28.05 -15.10
CA VAL A 184 -9.63 -27.68 -16.19
C VAL A 184 -9.51 -28.82 -17.22
N ARG A 185 -9.45 -30.08 -16.78
CA ARG A 185 -9.37 -31.25 -17.67
C ARG A 185 -10.65 -31.47 -18.46
N GLU A 186 -11.78 -31.07 -17.90
CA GLU A 186 -13.09 -31.09 -18.56
C GLU A 186 -13.28 -29.91 -19.54
N GLY A 187 -12.33 -28.98 -19.61
CA GLY A 187 -12.38 -27.83 -20.50
C GLY A 187 -13.26 -26.70 -19.99
N ALA A 188 -13.50 -26.63 -18.67
CA ALA A 188 -14.24 -25.53 -18.07
C ALA A 188 -13.54 -24.19 -18.33
N ASP A 189 -14.35 -23.15 -18.56
CA ASP A 189 -13.86 -21.79 -18.74
C ASP A 189 -13.53 -21.17 -17.37
N ALA A 190 -12.29 -20.69 -17.22
CA ALA A 190 -11.83 -20.02 -16.00
C ALA A 190 -12.51 -18.67 -15.76
N TYR A 191 -13.19 -18.11 -16.77
CA TYR A 191 -13.92 -16.85 -16.69
C TYR A 191 -15.43 -17.03 -16.71
N ALA A 192 -15.94 -18.26 -16.55
CA ALA A 192 -17.36 -18.50 -16.42
C ALA A 192 -17.95 -17.75 -15.20
N GLU A 193 -19.17 -17.23 -15.31
CA GLU A 193 -19.84 -16.50 -14.23
C GLU A 193 -19.92 -17.30 -12.93
N SER A 194 -20.01 -18.63 -13.02
CA SER A 194 -20.00 -19.55 -11.88
C SER A 194 -18.71 -19.54 -11.06
N THR A 195 -17.61 -19.00 -11.60
CA THR A 195 -16.33 -18.85 -10.89
C THR A 195 -16.27 -17.56 -10.06
N TYR A 196 -17.26 -16.68 -10.18
CA TYR A 196 -17.34 -15.42 -9.44
C TYR A 196 -18.40 -15.51 -8.35
N GLN A 197 -18.02 -15.09 -7.13
CA GLN A 197 -18.90 -15.10 -5.97
C GLN A 197 -18.90 -13.71 -5.34
N ILE A 198 -20.09 -13.11 -5.22
CA ILE A 198 -20.26 -11.88 -4.43
C ILE A 198 -20.11 -12.26 -2.95
N VAL A 199 -19.04 -11.80 -2.33
CA VAL A 199 -18.76 -12.04 -0.91
C VAL A 199 -19.49 -11.01 -0.04
N PHE A 200 -19.53 -9.76 -0.51
CA PHE A 200 -20.17 -8.66 0.20
C PHE A 200 -20.63 -7.60 -0.80
N GLU A 201 -21.78 -6.98 -0.54
CA GLU A 201 -22.30 -5.86 -1.34
C GLU A 201 -22.83 -4.77 -0.41
N LEU A 202 -22.64 -3.51 -0.78
CA LEU A 202 -23.27 -2.37 -0.13
C LEU A 202 -23.76 -1.35 -1.14
N THR A 203 -24.64 -0.47 -0.68
CA THR A 203 -25.09 0.71 -1.42
C THR A 203 -24.76 1.95 -0.60
N GLU A 204 -24.17 2.96 -1.23
CA GLU A 204 -23.99 4.30 -0.64
C GLU A 204 -24.74 5.33 -1.46
N TYR A 205 -25.23 6.36 -0.77
CA TYR A 205 -25.95 7.47 -1.38
C TYR A 205 -25.08 8.72 -1.46
N ALA A 206 -25.37 9.58 -2.44
CA ALA A 206 -24.72 10.86 -2.58
C ALA A 206 -24.99 11.81 -1.41
N SER A 207 -26.11 11.65 -0.71
CA SER A 207 -26.44 12.37 0.53
C SER A 207 -25.43 12.12 1.65
N ASP A 208 -24.77 10.96 1.65
CA ASP A 208 -23.97 10.47 2.77
C ASP A 208 -22.47 10.71 2.53
N LEU A 209 -22.11 11.44 1.48
CA LEU A 209 -20.71 11.66 1.07
C LEU A 209 -19.86 12.33 2.15
N ASP A 210 -20.48 13.22 2.93
CA ASP A 210 -19.80 13.99 3.98
C ASP A 210 -19.84 13.30 5.34
N GLU A 211 -20.56 12.19 5.48
CA GLU A 211 -20.53 11.41 6.71
C GLU A 211 -19.13 10.81 6.93
N PRO A 212 -18.61 10.86 8.17
CA PRO A 212 -17.34 10.23 8.48
C PRO A 212 -17.43 8.71 8.29
N LEU A 213 -16.32 8.10 7.89
CA LEU A 213 -16.24 6.64 7.75
C LEU A 213 -16.21 5.93 9.11
N PHE A 214 -15.61 6.58 10.11
CA PHE A 214 -15.48 6.07 11.48
C PHE A 214 -16.28 6.96 12.43
N GLU A 215 -16.97 6.36 13.39
CA GLU A 215 -17.47 7.11 14.52
C GLU A 215 -16.26 7.56 15.38
N PRO A 216 -16.29 8.78 15.99
CA PRO A 216 -15.18 9.26 16.81
C PRO A 216 -14.79 8.32 17.97
N ASP A 217 -15.72 7.47 18.43
CA ASP A 217 -15.50 6.54 19.54
C ASP A 217 -14.87 5.20 19.14
N ASP A 218 -14.88 4.84 17.85
CA ASP A 218 -14.26 3.60 17.33
C ASP A 218 -12.72 3.67 17.32
N ALA A 219 -12.17 4.86 17.51
CA ALA A 219 -10.74 5.09 17.67
C ALA A 219 -10.23 4.82 19.09
N ARG A 220 -11.11 4.44 20.05
CA ARG A 220 -10.67 4.13 21.42
C ARG A 220 -9.79 2.89 21.41
N ALA A 221 -8.64 3.02 22.09
CA ALA A 221 -7.80 1.89 22.45
C ALA A 221 -8.66 0.79 23.11
N PRO A 222 -8.35 -0.50 22.88
CA PRO A 222 -9.04 -1.58 23.58
C PRO A 222 -9.05 -1.29 25.09
N GLU A 223 -10.16 -1.62 25.77
CA GLU A 223 -10.28 -1.39 27.21
C GLU A 223 -9.04 -1.94 27.92
N PRO A 224 -8.45 -1.18 28.86
CA PRO A 224 -7.29 -1.65 29.59
C PRO A 224 -7.63 -2.97 30.26
N LEU A 225 -6.81 -3.99 30.00
CA LEU A 225 -6.97 -5.31 30.61
C LEU A 225 -7.10 -5.14 32.13
N PRO A 226 -8.08 -5.79 32.77
CA PRO A 226 -8.23 -5.70 34.21
C PRO A 226 -6.92 -6.15 34.89
N PRO A 227 -6.52 -5.50 35.99
CA PRO A 227 -5.26 -5.80 36.64
C PRO A 227 -5.18 -7.28 37.02
N GLY A 228 -4.22 -8.00 36.42
CA GLY A 228 -4.01 -9.45 36.62
C GLY A 228 -4.52 -10.34 35.49
N ALA A 229 -5.23 -9.81 34.48
CA ALA A 229 -5.57 -10.55 33.28
C ALA A 229 -4.38 -10.57 32.32
N LEU A 230 -3.69 -11.71 32.25
CA LEU A 230 -2.90 -12.02 31.05
C LEU A 230 -3.88 -12.24 29.89
N PRO A 231 -3.57 -11.81 28.66
CA PRO A 231 -4.35 -12.20 27.50
C PRO A 231 -4.38 -13.73 27.49
N ALA A 232 -5.58 -14.30 27.59
CA ALA A 232 -5.75 -15.73 27.43
C ALA A 232 -5.30 -16.03 26.00
N GLY A 233 -4.13 -16.67 25.86
CA GLY A 233 -3.73 -17.25 24.59
C GLY A 233 -4.86 -18.17 24.17
N ASP A 234 -5.58 -17.80 23.12
CA ASP A 234 -6.68 -18.57 22.57
C ASP A 234 -6.12 -19.94 22.14
N GLN A 235 -6.25 -20.93 23.03
CA GLN A 235 -6.03 -22.32 22.73
C GLN A 235 -7.30 -22.90 22.12
N THR A 236 -7.67 -22.41 20.94
CA THR A 236 -8.57 -23.13 20.04
C THR A 236 -7.80 -23.66 18.83
N ILE A 237 -6.74 -24.43 19.13
CA ILE A 237 -6.37 -25.55 18.25
C ILE A 237 -7.39 -26.65 18.53
N GLY A 238 -8.53 -26.61 17.84
CA GLY A 238 -9.62 -27.57 17.96
C GLY A 238 -10.28 -27.76 16.60
N GLY A 239 -9.91 -28.85 15.92
CA GLY A 239 -10.12 -28.99 14.48
C GLY A 239 -11.57 -29.10 14.02
N ALA A 240 -11.77 -28.76 12.76
CA ALA A 240 -12.84 -29.31 11.94
C ALA A 240 -12.19 -29.91 10.69
N ARG A 241 -12.49 -31.19 10.49
CA ARG A 241 -12.25 -31.95 9.26
C ARG A 241 -13.17 -31.45 8.15
#